data_AF-A3NXW0-F1
#
_entry.id   AF-A3NXW0-F1
#
_cell.length_a   1.000
_cell.length_b   1.000
_cell.length_c   1.000
_cell.angle_alpha   90.00
_cell.angle_beta   90.00
_cell.angle_gamma   90.00
#
_symmetry.space_group_name_H-M   'P 1'
#
loop_
_entity.id
_entity.type
_entity.pdbx_description
1 polymer ?
#
loop_
_entity_poly.entity_id
_entity_poly.type
_entity_poly.pdbx_seq_one_letter_code
_entity_poly.pdbx_strand_id
1 'polypeptide(L)'
;MSVILPRNRPSRPLRFDMIFHQPAAPASLAFRLRFPLAALSLAATLFASAAVAQTQPAAAVVAQEPAQSQSQSQSQSQSQSQSQPQPQPQPQPSVQQGQTFEEEIIPQRYANNAKIDAFIADMVARHDFDANALHALFARVSYSATAAKLVMPAPSPAVKNWRVYQSRFLDAVRVNAGVKFWRANQGTLQRASTEFGVPPEVIVGIIGVETIYGRYMGNFRTLDALTTLAFDYPNTPNRDARQATFRKNLEDFLVWTRDSQLDPTGVLGSYTGAVGIPQFLPSSIRDYAVDYDGNGHIDLRASQADAIGSVANYLKQHGWETGRPVVWNIAPDTGSQGVAQAAADGRPEPHWVLSQLLRAGLVLDEPSVNIASEASTPATVVDLPTPGRATEYKLGLQNFYVLTRYNRSFFYALAVYQLGERVKAQMEASGALTPSPADAATGSPAAQPPSE
;
A
#
# COMPACT_ATOMS: atom_id res chain seq x y z
N MET A 1 56.08 -37.48 46.78
CA MET A 1 57.15 -37.70 45.80
C MET A 1 56.97 -36.63 44.73
N SER A 2 57.69 -35.50 44.73
CA SER A 2 59.08 -35.33 44.26
C SER A 2 59.26 -36.02 42.89
N VAL A 3 59.68 -35.39 41.78
CA VAL A 3 60.67 -34.31 41.64
C VAL A 3 60.82 -33.91 40.14
N ILE A 4 61.08 -32.62 39.88
CA ILE A 4 61.97 -32.03 38.82
C ILE A 4 61.53 -31.88 37.34
N LEU A 5 61.51 -30.59 36.92
CA LEU A 5 61.62 -30.00 35.56
C LEU A 5 63.10 -29.94 35.07
N PRO A 6 63.41 -29.71 33.77
CA PRO A 6 63.79 -28.33 33.41
C PRO A 6 63.44 -27.86 31.97
N ARG A 7 63.01 -26.58 31.94
CA ARG A 7 63.39 -25.43 31.07
C ARG A 7 63.53 -25.61 29.54
N ASN A 8 62.74 -24.80 28.81
CA ASN A 8 63.29 -23.63 28.10
C ASN A 8 62.22 -22.55 27.78
N ARG A 9 62.60 -21.28 27.94
CA ARG A 9 61.96 -20.01 27.51
C ARG A 9 63.06 -19.23 26.73
N PRO A 10 62.86 -18.03 26.12
CA PRO A 10 61.64 -17.23 25.90
C PRO A 10 61.53 -16.64 24.45
N SER A 11 60.36 -16.11 24.06
CA SER A 11 60.25 -14.76 23.45
C SER A 11 58.79 -14.28 23.44
N ARG A 12 58.59 -13.03 23.86
CA ARG A 12 57.38 -12.18 23.81
C ARG A 12 57.91 -10.77 23.46
N PRO A 13 57.08 -9.76 23.16
CA PRO A 13 56.02 -9.65 22.17
C PRO A 13 56.20 -8.35 21.32
N LEU A 14 55.34 -8.07 20.34
CA LEU A 14 55.16 -6.70 19.85
C LEU A 14 53.67 -6.34 19.88
N ARG A 15 53.33 -5.44 20.81
CA ARG A 15 52.10 -4.64 20.85
C ARG A 15 52.34 -3.39 19.98
N PHE A 16 51.31 -2.97 19.26
CA PHE A 16 51.19 -1.61 18.75
C PHE A 16 49.99 -0.96 19.45
N ASP A 17 50.27 -0.21 20.51
CA ASP A 17 49.37 0.75 21.13
C ASP A 17 49.73 2.13 20.54
N MET A 18 48.78 2.85 19.94
CA MET A 18 48.90 4.29 19.70
C MET A 18 47.83 5.00 20.52
N ILE A 19 48.29 5.61 21.61
CA ILE A 19 47.61 6.63 22.39
C ILE A 19 48.20 7.98 21.94
N PHE A 20 47.35 8.93 21.56
CA PHE A 20 47.69 10.36 21.62
C PHE A 20 46.65 11.10 22.46
N HIS A 21 47.18 11.91 23.36
CA HIS A 21 46.49 12.70 24.38
C HIS A 21 45.58 13.81 23.81
N GLN A 22 44.47 14.03 24.50
CA GLN A 22 43.73 15.30 24.53
C GLN A 22 44.53 16.41 25.25
N PRO A 23 44.12 17.67 25.08
CA PRO A 23 43.46 18.32 26.22
C PRO A 23 42.15 19.08 25.86
N ALA A 24 41.27 19.18 26.87
CA ALA A 24 40.06 20.02 26.93
C ALA A 24 40.43 21.52 27.08
N ALA A 25 39.62 22.58 26.92
CA ALA A 25 38.18 22.90 26.80
C ALA A 25 38.09 24.38 26.29
N PRO A 26 36.99 25.18 26.42
CA PRO A 26 35.54 24.93 26.39
C PRO A 26 34.74 25.88 25.43
N ALA A 27 33.44 25.57 25.28
CA ALA A 27 32.27 26.45 25.06
C ALA A 27 32.18 27.39 23.82
N SER A 28 31.11 27.22 23.03
CA SER A 28 30.09 28.26 22.79
C SER A 28 28.93 27.76 21.90
N LEU A 29 27.71 27.99 22.39
CA LEU A 29 26.41 27.90 21.72
C LEU A 29 26.36 28.84 20.49
N ALA A 30 25.86 28.38 19.34
CA ALA A 30 25.33 29.27 18.31
C ALA A 30 24.27 28.56 17.45
N PHE A 31 23.02 28.77 17.86
CA PHE A 31 21.81 28.54 17.07
C PHE A 31 21.82 29.51 15.87
N ARG A 32 21.69 29.00 14.63
CA ARG A 32 21.49 29.85 13.45
C ARG A 32 20.13 29.55 12.83
N LEU A 33 19.14 30.35 13.22
CA LEU A 33 17.94 30.60 12.42
C LEU A 33 18.33 31.33 11.15
N ARG A 34 17.79 30.89 10.01
CA ARG A 34 17.74 31.68 8.77
C ARG A 34 16.28 32.00 8.47
N PHE A 35 15.89 33.25 8.74
CA PHE A 35 14.74 33.90 8.11
C PHE A 35 15.19 34.47 6.75
N PRO A 36 14.35 34.44 5.70
CA PRO A 36 14.38 35.46 4.67
C PRO A 36 13.34 36.55 4.99
N LEU A 37 13.81 37.79 5.01
CA LEU A 37 13.00 39.01 5.09
C LEU A 37 12.08 39.14 3.88
N ALA A 38 10.84 39.55 4.16
CA ALA A 38 9.93 40.16 3.21
C ALA A 38 10.47 41.53 2.76
N ALA A 39 10.42 41.79 1.45
CA ALA A 39 10.55 43.13 0.89
C ALA A 39 9.17 43.60 0.42
N LEU A 40 8.63 44.59 1.13
CA LEU A 40 7.51 45.42 0.69
C LEU A 40 8.00 46.36 -0.42
N SER A 41 7.25 46.46 -1.52
CA SER A 41 7.23 47.65 -2.36
C SER A 41 5.78 48.06 -2.60
N LEU A 42 5.54 49.35 -2.34
CA LEU A 42 4.27 50.05 -2.28
C LEU A 42 4.23 51.05 -3.45
N ALA A 43 3.21 51.00 -4.30
CA ALA A 43 2.73 52.10 -5.17
C ALA A 43 1.36 51.68 -5.75
N ALA A 44 0.23 52.10 -5.20
CA ALA A 44 -0.48 53.39 -5.42
C ALA A 44 -1.24 53.47 -6.77
N THR A 45 -2.51 53.02 -6.70
CA THR A 45 -3.77 53.66 -7.17
C THR A 45 -3.86 54.42 -8.50
N LEU A 46 -4.87 54.10 -9.34
CA LEU A 46 -6.12 54.88 -9.53
C LEU A 46 -7.07 54.27 -10.61
N PHE A 47 -8.28 53.93 -10.14
CA PHE A 47 -9.65 54.16 -10.67
C PHE A 47 -10.19 53.74 -12.06
N ALA A 48 -11.47 53.31 -11.96
CA ALA A 48 -12.62 53.41 -12.88
C ALA A 48 -12.78 52.36 -13.99
N SER A 49 -13.96 51.95 -14.44
CA SER A 49 -15.32 51.74 -13.90
C SER A 49 -16.14 51.18 -15.08
N ALA A 50 -17.00 50.20 -14.82
CA ALA A 50 -18.23 49.83 -15.54
C ALA A 50 -18.24 49.67 -17.09
N ALA A 51 -18.73 48.52 -17.58
CA ALA A 51 -20.10 48.38 -18.10
C ALA A 51 -20.31 47.08 -18.92
N VAL A 52 -21.58 46.70 -19.00
CA VAL A 52 -22.23 45.48 -19.51
C VAL A 52 -22.53 45.57 -21.02
N ALA A 53 -22.55 44.43 -21.74
CA ALA A 53 -23.52 44.00 -22.79
C ALA A 53 -22.87 42.92 -23.70
N GLN A 54 -23.30 41.65 -23.68
CA GLN A 54 -24.38 41.01 -24.46
C GLN A 54 -24.10 40.73 -25.96
N THR A 55 -24.16 39.42 -26.27
CA THR A 55 -24.70 38.73 -27.47
C THR A 55 -23.94 38.65 -28.81
N GLN A 56 -23.82 37.39 -29.25
CA GLN A 56 -23.44 36.77 -30.56
C GLN A 56 -24.35 37.17 -31.76
N PRO A 57 -24.29 36.60 -33.00
CA PRO A 57 -23.47 35.49 -33.58
C PRO A 57 -22.93 35.68 -35.04
N ALA A 58 -22.21 34.64 -35.52
CA ALA A 58 -22.33 33.99 -36.85
C ALA A 58 -21.15 34.02 -37.85
N ALA A 59 -20.60 32.81 -38.07
CA ALA A 59 -20.34 32.10 -39.35
C ALA A 59 -19.27 32.54 -40.39
N ALA A 60 -18.42 31.53 -40.69
CA ALA A 60 -17.94 31.06 -42.00
C ALA A 60 -16.59 31.55 -42.61
N VAL A 61 -15.61 30.62 -42.53
CA VAL A 61 -14.75 30.06 -43.61
C VAL A 61 -13.85 31.01 -44.41
N VAL A 62 -12.53 30.77 -44.38
CA VAL A 62 -11.64 30.41 -45.52
C VAL A 62 -10.23 30.12 -45.00
N ALA A 63 -9.60 29.08 -45.56
CA ALA A 63 -8.27 28.58 -45.27
C ALA A 63 -7.14 29.44 -45.87
N GLN A 64 -6.00 29.52 -45.16
CA GLN A 64 -4.63 29.49 -45.74
C GLN A 64 -3.55 29.54 -44.62
N GLU A 65 -2.79 28.45 -44.50
CA GLU A 65 -1.40 28.42 -43.97
C GLU A 65 -0.41 28.74 -45.12
N PRO A 66 0.91 28.97 -44.91
CA PRO A 66 1.69 28.79 -43.68
C PRO A 66 2.67 29.96 -43.35
N ALA A 67 3.10 30.08 -42.08
CA ALA A 67 4.42 30.63 -41.75
C ALA A 67 4.87 30.21 -40.34
N GLN A 68 6.05 29.60 -40.28
CA GLN A 68 6.77 29.21 -39.09
C GLN A 68 7.19 30.42 -38.25
N SER A 69 7.06 30.33 -36.92
CA SER A 69 7.94 31.02 -35.96
C SER A 69 7.83 30.33 -34.61
N GLN A 70 8.94 29.68 -34.23
CA GLN A 70 9.14 29.04 -32.94
C GLN A 70 9.22 30.10 -31.84
N SER A 71 8.43 29.94 -30.78
CA SER A 71 8.60 30.65 -29.51
C SER A 71 8.56 29.62 -28.39
N GLN A 72 9.74 29.33 -27.85
CA GLN A 72 9.92 28.49 -26.68
C GLN A 72 9.29 29.17 -25.46
N SER A 73 8.31 28.52 -24.85
CA SER A 73 7.83 28.84 -23.51
C SER A 73 8.07 27.64 -22.62
N GLN A 74 9.03 27.79 -21.70
CA GLN A 74 9.33 26.83 -20.66
C GLN A 74 8.16 26.79 -19.66
N SER A 75 7.41 25.69 -19.66
CA SER A 75 6.46 25.37 -18.60
C SER A 75 7.14 24.37 -17.66
N GLN A 76 7.39 24.81 -16.44
CA GLN A 76 7.79 23.95 -15.32
C GLN A 76 6.62 23.01 -14.99
N SER A 77 6.72 21.77 -15.45
CA SER A 77 5.81 20.70 -15.08
C SER A 77 6.19 20.18 -13.69
N GLN A 78 5.37 20.49 -12.70
CA GLN A 78 5.38 19.78 -11.42
C GLN A 78 5.03 18.32 -11.68
N SER A 79 5.98 17.42 -11.37
CA SER A 79 5.82 15.98 -11.47
C SER A 79 4.81 15.50 -10.43
N GLN A 80 3.53 15.47 -10.78
CA GLN A 80 2.54 14.66 -10.09
C GLN A 80 2.78 13.20 -10.49
N SER A 81 3.33 12.42 -9.56
CA SER A 81 3.48 10.97 -9.67
C SER A 81 2.11 10.30 -9.83
N GLN A 82 1.66 10.16 -11.08
CA GLN A 82 0.49 9.38 -11.42
C GLN A 82 0.76 7.91 -11.11
N SER A 83 0.16 7.40 -10.03
CA SER A 83 0.21 6.00 -9.64
C SER A 83 -0.50 5.15 -10.71
N GLN A 84 0.27 4.52 -11.59
CA GLN A 84 -0.24 3.62 -12.63
C GLN A 84 -1.00 2.43 -12.02
N PRO A 85 -1.96 1.82 -12.76
CA PRO A 85 -2.75 0.70 -12.26
C PRO A 85 -1.88 -0.52 -11.96
N GLN A 86 -1.75 -0.85 -10.68
CA GLN A 86 -1.46 -2.22 -10.28
C GLN A 86 -2.62 -3.11 -10.76
N PRO A 87 -2.40 -4.24 -11.43
CA PRO A 87 -3.46 -5.18 -11.67
C PRO A 87 -3.87 -5.74 -10.33
N GLN A 88 -5.15 -6.06 -10.27
CA GLN A 88 -5.77 -6.67 -9.13
C GLN A 88 -4.99 -7.93 -8.74
N PRO A 89 -4.36 -7.97 -7.56
CA PRO A 89 -4.06 -9.23 -6.93
C PRO A 89 -5.40 -9.93 -6.73
N GLN A 90 -5.65 -10.99 -7.49
CA GLN A 90 -6.61 -11.97 -7.04
C GLN A 90 -6.15 -12.44 -5.65
N PRO A 91 -7.08 -12.70 -4.71
CA PRO A 91 -6.72 -13.41 -3.48
C PRO A 91 -5.88 -14.61 -3.90
N GLN A 92 -4.65 -14.67 -3.39
CA GLN A 92 -3.84 -15.86 -3.60
C GLN A 92 -4.71 -17.06 -3.20
N PRO A 93 -4.89 -18.07 -4.09
CA PRO A 93 -5.42 -19.33 -3.62
C PRO A 93 -4.56 -19.73 -2.42
N SER A 94 -5.20 -20.11 -1.31
CA SER A 94 -4.52 -20.51 -0.08
C SER A 94 -3.46 -21.55 -0.43
N VAL A 95 -2.21 -21.12 -0.54
CA VAL A 95 -1.10 -21.99 -0.91
C VAL A 95 -0.84 -22.84 0.32
N GLN A 96 -1.24 -24.11 0.28
CA GLN A 96 -1.00 -25.04 1.38
C GLN A 96 0.51 -25.06 1.70
N GLN A 97 0.85 -25.01 3.00
CA GLN A 97 2.24 -25.19 3.43
C GLN A 97 2.81 -26.46 2.78
N GLY A 98 3.92 -26.32 2.04
CA GLY A 98 4.59 -27.43 1.36
C GLY A 98 4.36 -27.51 -0.15
N GLN A 99 3.64 -26.58 -0.78
CA GLN A 99 3.68 -26.49 -2.25
C GLN A 99 5.06 -25.99 -2.70
N THR A 100 5.92 -26.93 -3.08
CA THR A 100 7.06 -26.68 -3.95
C THR A 100 6.50 -26.40 -5.35
N PHE A 101 6.67 -25.17 -5.83
CA PHE A 101 6.45 -24.89 -7.24
C PHE A 101 7.61 -25.52 -8.01
N GLU A 102 7.31 -26.39 -8.99
CA GLU A 102 8.31 -26.82 -9.94
C GLU A 102 8.70 -25.61 -10.79
N GLU A 103 9.85 -25.02 -10.47
CA GLU A 103 10.44 -23.96 -11.27
C GLU A 103 11.25 -24.56 -12.41
N GLU A 104 10.86 -24.25 -13.63
CA GLU A 104 11.77 -24.38 -14.77
C GLU A 104 12.81 -23.27 -14.67
N ILE A 105 13.91 -23.55 -13.96
CA ILE A 105 15.03 -22.64 -13.83
C ILE A 105 15.81 -22.67 -15.14
N ILE A 106 15.79 -21.57 -15.88
CA ILE A 106 16.67 -21.34 -17.03
C ILE A 106 17.91 -20.59 -16.51
N PRO A 107 19.06 -21.27 -16.28
CA PRO A 107 20.23 -20.63 -15.71
C PRO A 107 20.78 -19.57 -16.66
N GLN A 108 21.34 -18.50 -16.11
CA GLN A 108 22.04 -17.47 -16.88
C GLN A 108 21.17 -16.75 -17.94
N ARG A 109 19.83 -16.89 -17.94
CA ARG A 109 18.93 -16.16 -18.86
C ARG A 109 19.15 -14.64 -18.86
N TYR A 110 19.52 -14.13 -17.69
CA TYR A 110 19.75 -12.70 -17.46
C TYR A 110 21.24 -12.32 -17.46
N ALA A 111 22.15 -13.29 -17.61
CA ALA A 111 23.56 -13.00 -17.85
C ALA A 111 23.75 -12.72 -19.35
N ASN A 112 24.23 -11.52 -19.69
CA ASN A 112 24.40 -11.04 -21.07
C ASN A 112 23.08 -10.73 -21.80
N ASN A 113 22.18 -10.02 -21.11
CA ASN A 113 20.91 -9.57 -21.67
C ASN A 113 20.92 -8.05 -21.84
N ALA A 114 20.83 -7.55 -23.07
CA ALA A 114 20.91 -6.11 -23.36
C ALA A 114 19.87 -5.25 -22.62
N LYS A 115 18.69 -5.81 -22.29
CA LYS A 115 17.69 -5.09 -21.47
C LYS A 115 18.11 -4.99 -20.01
N ILE A 116 18.79 -6.02 -19.49
CA ILE A 116 19.40 -6.00 -18.16
C ILE A 116 20.57 -5.03 -18.15
N ASP A 117 21.42 -5.03 -19.17
CA ASP A 117 22.57 -4.11 -19.26
C ASP A 117 22.10 -2.64 -19.26
N ALA A 118 21.02 -2.33 -20.00
CA ALA A 118 20.41 -1.02 -19.99
C ALA A 118 19.83 -0.64 -18.62
N PHE A 119 19.20 -1.59 -17.91
CA PHE A 119 18.71 -1.39 -16.54
C PHE A 119 19.87 -1.17 -15.55
N ILE A 120 20.96 -1.93 -15.66
CA ILE A 120 22.16 -1.77 -14.83
C ILE A 120 22.77 -0.39 -15.06
N ALA A 121 22.92 0.06 -16.32
CA ALA A 121 23.44 1.38 -16.64
C ALA A 121 22.58 2.50 -16.01
N ASP A 122 21.26 2.33 -15.99
CA ASP A 122 20.33 3.26 -15.35
C ASP A 122 20.47 3.24 -13.80
N MET A 123 20.64 2.06 -13.18
CA MET A 123 20.92 1.93 -11.75
C MET A 123 22.25 2.57 -11.34
N VAL A 124 23.30 2.43 -12.17
CA VAL A 124 24.60 3.09 -11.97
C VAL A 124 24.42 4.61 -12.05
N ALA A 125 23.77 5.09 -13.10
CA ALA A 125 23.64 6.52 -13.36
C ALA A 125 22.80 7.27 -12.31
N ARG A 126 21.72 6.65 -11.82
CA ARG A 126 20.76 7.32 -10.91
C ARG A 126 20.99 7.01 -9.44
N HIS A 127 21.58 5.86 -9.12
CA HIS A 127 21.68 5.36 -7.75
C HIS A 127 23.10 4.96 -7.34
N ASP A 128 24.11 5.15 -8.19
CA ASP A 128 25.53 4.87 -7.89
C ASP A 128 25.80 3.41 -7.48
N PHE A 129 25.13 2.47 -8.15
CA PHE A 129 25.44 1.04 -8.01
C PHE A 129 26.74 0.67 -8.72
N ASP A 130 27.46 -0.31 -8.18
CA ASP A 130 28.57 -0.95 -8.90
C ASP A 130 28.04 -1.87 -10.01
N ALA A 131 28.42 -1.58 -11.26
CA ALA A 131 27.93 -2.32 -12.42
C ALA A 131 28.33 -3.81 -12.38
N ASN A 132 29.57 -4.11 -11.96
CA ASN A 132 30.08 -5.48 -11.93
C ASN A 132 29.32 -6.33 -10.89
N ALA A 133 29.02 -5.74 -9.73
CA ALA A 133 28.22 -6.36 -8.69
C ALA A 133 26.79 -6.64 -9.18
N LEU A 134 26.17 -5.71 -9.90
CA LEU A 134 24.85 -5.96 -10.49
C LEU A 134 24.87 -7.02 -11.59
N HIS A 135 25.88 -7.04 -12.48
CA HIS A 135 26.03 -8.12 -13.45
C HIS A 135 26.19 -9.48 -12.77
N ALA A 136 27.02 -9.56 -11.72
CA ALA A 136 27.20 -10.79 -10.94
C ALA A 136 25.91 -11.21 -10.23
N LEU A 137 25.11 -10.25 -9.75
CA LEU A 137 23.80 -10.51 -9.15
C LEU A 137 22.81 -11.06 -10.17
N PHE A 138 22.65 -10.39 -11.32
CA PHE A 138 21.72 -10.82 -12.38
C PHE A 138 22.12 -12.17 -13.00
N ALA A 139 23.40 -12.52 -13.00
CA ALA A 139 23.86 -13.87 -13.37
C ALA A 139 23.35 -14.98 -12.43
N ARG A 140 22.91 -14.64 -11.21
CA ARG A 140 22.31 -15.56 -10.22
C ARG A 140 20.78 -15.53 -10.20
N VAL A 141 20.16 -14.74 -11.07
CA VAL A 141 18.71 -14.63 -11.16
C VAL A 141 18.16 -15.77 -11.99
N SER A 142 17.10 -16.39 -11.48
CA SER A 142 16.37 -17.45 -12.16
C SER A 142 15.07 -16.91 -12.75
N TYR A 143 14.74 -17.34 -13.96
CA TYR A 143 13.42 -17.10 -14.53
C TYR A 143 12.38 -17.94 -13.77
N SER A 144 11.33 -17.31 -13.25
CA SER A 144 10.24 -18.01 -12.57
C SER A 144 9.05 -18.20 -13.51
N ALA A 145 8.99 -19.38 -14.16
CA ALA A 145 7.87 -19.76 -15.01
C ALA A 145 6.52 -19.71 -14.26
N THR A 146 6.54 -20.04 -12.97
CA THR A 146 5.36 -19.97 -12.09
C THR A 146 4.90 -18.53 -11.88
N ALA A 147 5.80 -17.59 -11.60
CA ALA A 147 5.43 -16.19 -11.47
C ALA A 147 4.81 -15.65 -12.77
N ALA A 148 5.43 -15.96 -13.92
CA ALA A 148 4.91 -15.60 -15.24
C ALA A 148 3.51 -16.19 -15.49
N LYS A 149 3.27 -17.45 -15.10
CA LYS A 149 1.95 -18.08 -15.22
C LYS A 149 0.90 -17.43 -14.30
N LEU A 150 1.25 -17.15 -13.04
CA LEU A 150 0.32 -16.65 -12.02
C LEU A 150 -0.13 -15.20 -12.26
N VAL A 151 0.63 -14.39 -13.00
CA VAL A 151 0.21 -13.03 -13.38
C VAL A 151 -0.72 -12.98 -14.60
N MET A 152 -0.88 -14.09 -15.32
CA MET A 152 -1.79 -14.14 -16.46
C MET A 152 -3.25 -14.05 -15.98
N PRO A 153 -4.12 -13.35 -16.73
CA PRO A 153 -5.56 -13.43 -16.50
C PRO A 153 -6.04 -14.88 -16.52
N ALA A 154 -7.07 -15.19 -15.71
CA ALA A 154 -7.72 -16.48 -15.79
C ALA A 154 -8.25 -16.74 -17.21
N PRO A 155 -8.08 -17.95 -17.78
CA PRO A 155 -8.56 -18.26 -19.13
C PRO A 155 -10.06 -18.02 -19.33
N SER A 156 -10.83 -18.20 -18.25
CA SER A 156 -12.23 -17.83 -18.17
C SER A 156 -12.41 -16.89 -16.97
N PRO A 157 -12.76 -15.61 -17.20
CA PRO A 157 -13.03 -14.68 -16.11
C PRO A 157 -14.17 -15.20 -15.24
N ALA A 158 -13.90 -15.41 -13.95
CA ALA A 158 -14.96 -15.75 -13.01
C ALA A 158 -15.96 -14.58 -12.92
N VAL A 159 -17.25 -14.91 -12.90
CA VAL A 159 -18.30 -13.92 -12.64
C VAL A 159 -18.08 -13.35 -11.23
N LYS A 160 -18.11 -12.01 -11.11
CA LYS A 160 -17.99 -11.33 -9.80
C LYS A 160 -19.04 -11.90 -8.84
N ASN A 161 -18.58 -12.39 -7.69
CA ASN A 161 -19.44 -13.00 -6.68
C ASN A 161 -18.98 -12.58 -5.28
N TRP A 162 -19.67 -11.57 -4.73
CA TRP A 162 -19.33 -10.98 -3.45
C TRP A 162 -19.41 -12.01 -2.32
N ARG A 163 -20.48 -12.80 -2.25
CA ARG A 163 -20.67 -13.77 -1.14
C ARG A 163 -19.60 -14.86 -1.12
N VAL A 164 -19.18 -15.35 -2.29
CA VAL A 164 -18.07 -16.31 -2.39
C VAL A 164 -16.73 -15.66 -2.05
N TYR A 165 -16.52 -14.41 -2.43
CA TYR A 165 -15.30 -13.69 -2.05
C TYR A 165 -15.25 -13.47 -0.53
N GLN A 166 -16.33 -12.92 0.04
CA GLN A 166 -16.49 -12.62 1.46
C GLN A 166 -16.23 -13.86 2.33
N SER A 167 -16.79 -15.03 1.98
CA SER A 167 -16.66 -16.25 2.78
C SER A 167 -15.23 -16.79 2.86
N ARG A 168 -14.34 -16.45 1.92
CA ARG A 168 -12.91 -16.84 1.93
C ARG A 168 -12.08 -16.06 2.96
N PHE A 169 -12.58 -14.93 3.42
CA PHE A 169 -11.89 -14.04 4.35
C PHE A 169 -12.53 -14.01 5.73
N LEU A 170 -13.86 -14.12 5.82
CA LEU A 170 -14.58 -14.07 7.09
C LEU A 170 -14.76 -15.46 7.72
N ASP A 171 -13.82 -16.38 7.45
CA ASP A 171 -13.85 -17.73 7.98
C ASP A 171 -13.35 -17.80 9.45
N ALA A 172 -13.75 -18.84 10.17
CA ALA A 172 -13.40 -18.99 11.58
C ALA A 172 -11.89 -19.13 11.83
N VAL A 173 -11.13 -19.71 10.91
CA VAL A 173 -9.66 -19.86 11.06
C VAL A 173 -9.01 -18.48 11.04
N ARG A 174 -9.38 -17.64 10.08
CA ARG A 174 -8.82 -16.28 9.95
C ARG A 174 -9.28 -15.37 11.09
N VAL A 175 -10.55 -15.42 11.48
CA VAL A 175 -11.05 -14.62 12.60
C VAL A 175 -10.35 -15.00 13.91
N ASN A 176 -10.25 -16.29 14.24
CA ASN A 176 -9.58 -16.73 15.46
C ASN A 176 -8.08 -16.41 15.46
N ALA A 177 -7.42 -16.51 14.29
CA ALA A 177 -6.03 -16.07 14.15
C ALA A 177 -5.88 -14.56 14.39
N GLY A 178 -6.84 -13.76 13.96
CA GLY A 178 -6.87 -12.31 14.18
C GLY A 178 -7.02 -11.94 15.64
N VAL A 179 -7.90 -12.61 16.37
CA VAL A 179 -8.04 -12.43 17.82
C VAL A 179 -6.71 -12.74 18.52
N LYS A 180 -6.03 -13.82 18.14
CA LYS A 180 -4.71 -14.16 18.71
C LYS A 180 -3.66 -13.10 18.36
N PHE A 181 -3.62 -12.64 17.11
CA PHE A 181 -2.69 -11.62 16.65
C PHE A 181 -2.92 -10.29 17.38
N TRP A 182 -4.17 -9.84 17.51
CA TRP A 182 -4.51 -8.62 18.22
C TRP A 182 -4.08 -8.71 19.69
N ARG A 183 -4.44 -9.77 20.41
CA ARG A 183 -4.04 -9.96 21.82
C ARG A 183 -2.52 -9.90 21.99
N ALA A 184 -1.77 -10.56 21.11
CA ALA A 184 -0.31 -10.57 21.17
C ALA A 184 0.31 -9.19 20.90
N ASN A 185 -0.36 -8.32 20.16
CA ASN A 185 0.15 -7.03 19.71
C ASN A 185 -0.66 -5.84 20.21
N GLN A 186 -1.44 -5.99 21.29
CA GLN A 186 -2.42 -5.00 21.72
C GLN A 186 -1.77 -3.63 21.99
N GLY A 187 -0.61 -3.61 22.67
CA GLY A 187 0.14 -2.37 22.92
C GLY A 187 0.63 -1.70 21.63
N THR A 188 1.17 -2.48 20.69
CA THR A 188 1.69 -1.96 19.41
C THR A 188 0.59 -1.43 18.52
N LEU A 189 -0.54 -2.14 18.43
CA LEU A 189 -1.74 -1.71 17.70
C LEU A 189 -2.31 -0.43 18.31
N GLN A 190 -2.39 -0.33 19.64
CA GLN A 190 -2.88 0.88 20.31
C GLN A 190 -1.96 2.08 20.06
N ARG A 191 -0.64 1.86 20.11
CA ARG A 191 0.34 2.90 19.78
C ARG A 191 0.17 3.36 18.33
N ALA A 192 0.05 2.42 17.38
CA ALA A 192 -0.16 2.75 15.96
C ALA A 192 -1.46 3.53 15.74
N SER A 193 -2.51 3.15 16.45
CA SER A 193 -3.77 3.89 16.40
C SER A 193 -3.64 5.31 16.91
N THR A 194 -2.88 5.52 17.99
CA THR A 194 -2.67 6.84 18.56
C THR A 194 -1.80 7.74 17.67
N GLU A 195 -0.73 7.19 17.09
CA GLU A 195 0.24 7.96 16.28
C GLU A 195 -0.24 8.21 14.84
N PHE A 196 -0.89 7.21 14.23
CA PHE A 196 -1.32 7.28 12.85
C PHE A 196 -2.80 7.58 12.68
N GLY A 197 -3.60 7.45 13.73
CA GLY A 197 -5.04 7.72 13.68
C GLY A 197 -5.86 6.63 12.96
N VAL A 198 -5.25 5.46 12.74
CA VAL A 198 -5.87 4.29 12.10
C VAL A 198 -6.31 3.30 13.17
N PRO A 199 -7.58 2.86 13.21
CA PRO A 199 -8.05 1.98 14.26
C PRO A 199 -7.41 0.58 14.17
N PRO A 200 -7.15 -0.09 15.31
CA PRO A 200 -6.52 -1.42 15.33
C PRO A 200 -7.19 -2.46 14.44
N GLU A 201 -8.52 -2.49 14.43
CA GLU A 201 -9.33 -3.42 13.63
C GLU A 201 -9.04 -3.34 12.14
N VAL A 202 -8.74 -2.14 11.62
CA VAL A 202 -8.42 -1.94 10.19
C VAL A 202 -7.03 -2.50 9.88
N ILE A 203 -6.05 -2.27 10.74
CA ILE A 203 -4.69 -2.82 10.59
C ILE A 203 -4.73 -4.35 10.65
N VAL A 204 -5.46 -4.90 11.62
CA VAL A 204 -5.69 -6.35 11.78
C VAL A 204 -6.41 -6.91 10.56
N GLY A 205 -7.43 -6.22 10.04
CA GLY A 205 -8.16 -6.60 8.84
C GLY A 205 -7.25 -6.74 7.61
N ILE A 206 -6.37 -5.76 7.37
CA ILE A 206 -5.41 -5.81 6.27
C ILE A 206 -4.46 -6.99 6.43
N ILE A 207 -3.77 -7.09 7.57
CA ILE A 207 -2.78 -8.15 7.81
C ILE A 207 -3.43 -9.56 7.73
N GLY A 208 -4.67 -9.67 8.20
CA GLY A 208 -5.46 -10.89 8.11
C GLY A 208 -5.80 -11.29 6.68
N VAL A 209 -6.23 -10.33 5.86
CA VAL A 209 -6.52 -10.54 4.43
C VAL A 209 -5.26 -10.91 3.65
N GLU A 210 -4.16 -10.19 3.87
CA GLU A 210 -2.92 -10.35 3.11
C GLU A 210 -2.20 -11.68 3.37
N THR A 211 -1.97 -12.04 4.63
CA THR A 211 -1.06 -13.15 4.96
C THR A 211 -1.58 -14.11 6.02
N ILE A 212 -2.81 -13.91 6.51
CA ILE A 212 -3.31 -14.57 7.71
C ILE A 212 -2.29 -14.38 8.85
N TYR A 213 -1.93 -13.12 9.09
CA TYR A 213 -1.07 -12.72 10.21
C TYR A 213 0.33 -13.36 10.13
N GLY A 214 0.91 -13.36 8.93
CA GLY A 214 2.27 -13.86 8.64
C GLY A 214 2.37 -15.35 8.28
N ARG A 215 1.27 -16.10 8.23
CA ARG A 215 1.30 -17.53 7.87
C ARG A 215 1.63 -17.77 6.39
N TYR A 216 1.17 -16.90 5.51
CA TYR A 216 1.32 -17.01 4.06
C TYR A 216 1.93 -15.73 3.48
N MET A 217 3.26 -15.64 3.50
CA MET A 217 4.01 -14.46 3.01
C MET A 217 4.65 -14.65 1.63
N GLY A 218 4.41 -15.81 1.01
CA GLY A 218 5.10 -16.25 -0.20
C GLY A 218 6.53 -16.76 0.05
N ASN A 219 7.00 -17.57 -0.89
CA ASN A 219 8.28 -18.27 -0.87
C ASN A 219 9.09 -18.07 -2.17
N PHE A 220 8.70 -17.12 -3.01
CA PHE A 220 9.48 -16.76 -4.21
C PHE A 220 10.65 -15.88 -3.78
N ARG A 221 11.83 -16.08 -4.37
CA ARG A 221 12.89 -15.07 -4.31
C ARG A 221 12.35 -13.81 -4.97
N THR A 222 12.22 -12.73 -4.21
CA THR A 222 11.62 -11.47 -4.69
C THR A 222 12.39 -10.94 -5.90
N LEU A 223 13.72 -11.08 -5.90
CA LEU A 223 14.58 -10.75 -7.03
C LEU A 223 14.21 -11.52 -8.32
N ASP A 224 13.97 -12.82 -8.21
CA ASP A 224 13.65 -13.70 -9.35
C ASP A 224 12.27 -13.35 -9.92
N ALA A 225 11.26 -13.19 -9.05
CA ALA A 225 9.92 -12.79 -9.46
C ALA A 225 9.89 -11.41 -10.13
N LEU A 226 10.51 -10.40 -9.53
CA LEU A 226 10.53 -9.05 -10.08
C LEU A 226 11.30 -8.96 -11.39
N THR A 227 12.45 -9.61 -11.50
CA THR A 227 13.23 -9.64 -12.76
C THR A 227 12.44 -10.34 -13.86
N THR A 228 11.84 -11.48 -13.56
CA THR A 228 10.98 -12.20 -14.49
C THR A 228 9.86 -11.29 -15.02
N LEU A 229 9.14 -10.62 -14.11
CA LEU A 229 7.99 -9.79 -14.48
C LEU A 229 8.39 -8.42 -15.07
N ALA A 230 9.61 -7.95 -14.83
CA ALA A 230 10.16 -6.74 -15.43
C ALA A 230 10.55 -6.94 -16.89
N PHE A 231 11.15 -8.09 -17.24
CA PHE A 231 11.77 -8.29 -18.56
C PHE A 231 11.10 -9.36 -19.42
N ASP A 232 10.39 -10.30 -18.80
CA ASP A 232 9.75 -11.46 -19.44
C ASP A 232 8.25 -11.58 -19.11
N TYR A 233 7.59 -10.47 -18.75
CA TYR A 233 6.13 -10.46 -18.52
C TYR A 233 5.36 -11.11 -19.69
N PRO A 234 4.34 -11.94 -19.41
CA PRO A 234 3.56 -12.62 -20.44
C PRO A 234 2.92 -11.68 -21.45
N ASN A 235 2.69 -12.20 -22.67
CA ASN A 235 2.06 -11.46 -23.73
C ASN A 235 0.57 -11.21 -23.43
N THR A 236 0.27 -10.03 -22.90
CA THR A 236 -1.06 -9.58 -22.49
C THR A 236 -1.27 -8.14 -22.97
N PRO A 237 -2.51 -7.68 -23.16
CA PRO A 237 -2.77 -6.33 -23.69
C PRO A 237 -2.14 -5.19 -22.87
N ASN A 238 -1.89 -5.39 -21.57
CA ASN A 238 -1.30 -4.40 -20.67
C ASN A 238 0.20 -4.66 -20.36
N ARG A 239 0.87 -5.52 -21.13
CA ARG A 239 2.25 -5.97 -20.89
C ARG A 239 3.22 -4.82 -20.61
N ASP A 240 3.24 -3.79 -21.43
CA ASP A 240 4.26 -2.73 -21.32
C ASP A 240 4.12 -1.91 -20.04
N ALA A 241 2.87 -1.56 -19.67
CA ALA A 241 2.58 -0.89 -18.40
C ALA A 241 2.95 -1.76 -17.19
N ARG A 242 2.72 -3.07 -17.30
CA ARG A 242 3.09 -4.04 -16.27
C ARG A 242 4.61 -4.15 -16.13
N GLN A 243 5.34 -4.30 -17.23
CA GLN A 243 6.80 -4.32 -17.21
C GLN A 243 7.40 -3.03 -16.66
N ALA A 244 6.83 -1.86 -16.96
CA ALA A 244 7.26 -0.60 -16.35
C ALA A 244 7.06 -0.61 -14.82
N THR A 245 5.90 -1.07 -14.35
CA THR A 245 5.60 -1.20 -12.91
C THR A 245 6.58 -2.14 -12.20
N PHE A 246 6.88 -3.30 -12.80
CA PHE A 246 7.82 -4.26 -12.21
C PHE A 246 9.27 -3.80 -12.29
N ARG A 247 9.68 -3.10 -13.36
CA ARG A 247 11.00 -2.48 -13.43
C ARG A 247 11.20 -1.46 -12.31
N LYS A 248 10.20 -0.61 -12.04
CA LYS A 248 10.25 0.33 -10.90
C LYS A 248 10.38 -0.42 -9.57
N ASN A 249 9.63 -1.50 -9.38
CA ASN A 249 9.71 -2.29 -8.14
C ASN A 249 11.02 -3.08 -8.01
N LEU A 250 11.61 -3.53 -9.11
CA LEU A 250 12.95 -4.14 -9.10
C LEU A 250 14.02 -3.12 -8.72
N GLU A 251 13.94 -1.91 -9.27
CA GLU A 251 14.80 -0.80 -8.85
C GLU A 251 14.64 -0.50 -7.35
N ASP A 252 13.41 -0.27 -6.89
CA ASP A 252 13.14 0.03 -5.49
C ASP A 252 13.59 -1.12 -4.56
N PHE A 253 13.46 -2.36 -5.02
CA PHE A 253 13.95 -3.54 -4.30
C PHE A 253 15.46 -3.49 -4.12
N LEU A 254 16.23 -3.26 -5.20
CA LEU A 254 17.69 -3.22 -5.12
C LEU A 254 18.19 -2.06 -4.26
N VAL A 255 17.56 -0.88 -4.37
CA VAL A 255 17.89 0.28 -3.53
C VAL A 255 17.58 -0.04 -2.07
N TRP A 256 16.38 -0.54 -1.78
CA TRP A 256 15.98 -0.90 -0.42
C TRP A 256 16.92 -1.94 0.21
N THR A 257 17.25 -3.03 -0.51
CA THR A 257 18.11 -4.07 0.05
C THR A 257 19.53 -3.57 0.27
N ARG A 258 20.08 -2.72 -0.61
CA ARG A 258 21.37 -2.07 -0.39
C ARG A 258 21.34 -1.18 0.86
N ASP A 259 20.38 -0.28 0.94
CA ASP A 259 20.29 0.71 2.03
C ASP A 259 20.03 0.03 3.38
N SER A 260 19.32 -1.10 3.37
CA SER A 260 19.05 -1.95 4.55
C SER A 260 20.11 -3.01 4.81
N GLN A 261 21.19 -3.05 4.01
CA GLN A 261 22.27 -4.05 4.11
C GLN A 261 21.80 -5.51 4.05
N LEU A 262 20.75 -5.78 3.28
CA LEU A 262 20.19 -7.11 3.05
C LEU A 262 20.81 -7.76 1.81
N ASP A 263 21.03 -9.08 1.86
CA ASP A 263 21.32 -9.85 0.66
C ASP A 263 20.05 -9.94 -0.22
N PRO A 264 20.01 -9.31 -1.41
CA PRO A 264 18.84 -9.34 -2.28
C PRO A 264 18.47 -10.76 -2.75
N THR A 265 19.40 -11.72 -2.69
CA THR A 265 19.13 -13.11 -3.08
C THR A 265 18.37 -13.89 -2.01
N GLY A 266 18.36 -13.42 -0.76
CA GLY A 266 17.70 -14.06 0.37
C GLY A 266 16.29 -13.53 0.69
N VAL A 267 15.85 -12.42 0.06
CA VAL A 267 14.53 -11.85 0.34
C VAL A 267 13.44 -12.67 -0.35
N LEU A 268 12.48 -13.14 0.45
CA LEU A 268 11.32 -13.89 -0.03
C LEU A 268 10.05 -13.04 -0.05
N GLY A 269 9.17 -13.34 -0.99
CA GLY A 269 7.88 -12.68 -1.15
C GLY A 269 6.90 -13.47 -2.00
N SER A 270 5.85 -12.80 -2.43
CA SER A 270 4.87 -13.33 -3.37
C SER A 270 5.43 -13.49 -4.78
N TYR A 271 4.66 -14.16 -5.63
CA TYR A 271 4.94 -14.26 -7.06
C TYR A 271 4.96 -12.91 -7.79
N THR A 272 4.48 -11.82 -7.18
CA THR A 272 4.57 -10.45 -7.70
C THR A 272 5.64 -9.60 -6.99
N GLY A 273 6.40 -10.20 -6.07
CA GLY A 273 7.46 -9.53 -5.31
C GLY A 273 6.98 -8.73 -4.10
N ALA A 274 5.74 -8.96 -3.63
CA ALA A 274 5.24 -8.36 -2.39
C ALA A 274 5.86 -9.07 -1.17
N VAL A 275 6.35 -8.31 -0.20
CA VAL A 275 7.18 -8.81 0.90
C VAL A 275 6.46 -8.75 2.23
N GLY A 276 6.60 -9.83 3.00
CA GLY A 276 6.30 -9.87 4.43
C GLY A 276 4.83 -9.92 4.79
N ILE A 277 4.59 -9.72 6.09
CA ILE A 277 3.28 -9.70 6.73
C ILE A 277 2.30 -8.72 6.04
N PRO A 278 2.71 -7.50 5.61
CA PRO A 278 1.80 -6.56 4.97
C PRO A 278 1.69 -6.74 3.45
N GLN A 279 2.47 -7.65 2.84
CA GLN A 279 2.57 -7.78 1.37
C GLN A 279 2.87 -6.45 0.67
N PHE A 280 3.82 -5.67 1.20
CA PHE A 280 4.27 -4.45 0.54
C PHE A 280 5.11 -4.79 -0.70
N LEU A 281 4.76 -4.19 -1.84
CA LEU A 281 5.69 -4.11 -2.95
C LEU A 281 6.89 -3.22 -2.56
N PRO A 282 8.09 -3.44 -3.14
CA PRO A 282 9.29 -2.69 -2.78
C PRO A 282 9.14 -1.17 -2.83
N SER A 283 8.36 -0.62 -3.78
CA SER A 283 8.05 0.80 -3.79
C SER A 283 7.35 1.26 -2.50
N SER A 284 6.39 0.48 -2.02
CA SER A 284 5.68 0.77 -0.77
C SER A 284 6.58 0.60 0.45
N ILE A 285 7.54 -0.31 0.41
CA ILE A 285 8.53 -0.46 1.50
C ILE A 285 9.34 0.82 1.64
N ARG A 286 9.87 1.34 0.53
CA ARG A 286 10.66 2.57 0.53
C ARG A 286 9.87 3.81 0.98
N ASP A 287 8.60 3.89 0.57
CA ASP A 287 7.79 5.08 0.79
C ASP A 287 7.09 5.09 2.16
N TYR A 288 6.74 3.92 2.71
CA TYR A 288 5.81 3.82 3.83
C TYR A 288 6.25 2.90 4.98
N ALA A 289 7.25 2.04 4.79
CA ALA A 289 7.67 1.18 5.88
C ALA A 289 8.37 1.99 6.98
N VAL A 290 8.15 1.60 8.23
CA VAL A 290 8.70 2.26 9.41
C VAL A 290 9.29 1.22 10.37
N ASP A 291 10.43 1.55 10.96
CA ASP A 291 10.98 0.82 12.11
C ASP A 291 10.11 1.16 13.31
N TYR A 292 9.33 0.18 13.74
CA TYR A 292 8.27 0.38 14.72
C TYR A 292 8.48 -0.40 16.01
N ASP A 293 9.48 -1.29 16.07
CA ASP A 293 10.01 -1.76 17.35
C ASP A 293 11.22 -0.96 17.85
N GLY A 294 11.78 -0.06 17.02
CA GLY A 294 12.80 0.92 17.39
C GLY A 294 14.22 0.35 17.41
N ASN A 295 14.46 -0.74 16.69
CA ASN A 295 15.75 -1.44 16.69
C ASN A 295 16.76 -0.89 15.64
N GLY A 296 16.35 0.08 14.82
CA GLY A 296 17.14 0.68 13.75
C GLY A 296 16.98 0.01 12.38
N HIS A 297 16.16 -1.04 12.27
CA HIS A 297 15.94 -1.83 11.06
C HIS A 297 14.45 -2.06 10.80
N ILE A 298 14.09 -2.19 9.53
CA ILE A 298 12.73 -2.52 9.10
C ILE A 298 12.70 -3.99 8.66
N ASP A 299 12.06 -4.85 9.43
CA ASP A 299 11.82 -6.26 9.09
C ASP A 299 10.33 -6.58 9.00
N LEU A 300 9.77 -6.39 7.79
CA LEU A 300 8.36 -6.67 7.51
C LEU A 300 8.00 -8.17 7.51
N ARG A 301 8.98 -9.08 7.60
CA ARG A 301 8.75 -10.52 7.61
C ARG A 301 8.70 -11.08 9.03
N ALA A 302 9.62 -10.66 9.90
CA ALA A 302 9.73 -11.18 11.25
C ALA A 302 9.16 -10.23 12.32
N SER A 303 9.21 -8.91 12.11
CA SER A 303 8.67 -7.94 13.07
C SER A 303 7.20 -7.66 12.80
N GLN A 304 6.34 -8.14 13.70
CA GLN A 304 4.92 -7.79 13.70
C GLN A 304 4.72 -6.30 14.01
N ALA A 305 5.64 -5.69 14.77
CA ALA A 305 5.58 -4.27 15.07
C ALA A 305 5.80 -3.44 13.81
N ASP A 306 6.86 -3.71 13.05
CA ASP A 306 7.13 -2.99 11.80
C ASP A 306 5.99 -3.16 10.81
N ALA A 307 5.43 -4.37 10.69
CA ALA A 307 4.26 -4.60 9.85
C ALA A 307 3.04 -3.75 10.28
N ILE A 308 2.74 -3.70 11.59
CA ILE A 308 1.63 -2.90 12.13
C ILE A 308 1.86 -1.40 11.87
N GLY A 309 3.04 -0.89 12.22
CA GLY A 309 3.39 0.52 12.03
C GLY A 309 3.38 0.93 10.56
N SER A 310 3.92 0.07 9.69
CA SER A 310 4.00 0.32 8.25
C SER A 310 2.62 0.34 7.59
N VAL A 311 1.72 -0.57 7.95
CA VAL A 311 0.32 -0.55 7.48
C VAL A 311 -0.39 0.73 7.94
N ALA A 312 -0.23 1.10 9.21
CA ALA A 312 -0.85 2.31 9.74
C ALA A 312 -0.31 3.58 9.06
N ASN A 313 1.02 3.68 8.87
CA ASN A 313 1.66 4.78 8.16
C ASN A 313 1.19 4.85 6.69
N TYR A 314 1.11 3.72 6.00
CA TYR A 314 0.60 3.66 4.62
C TYR A 314 -0.81 4.25 4.54
N LEU A 315 -1.73 3.83 5.40
CA LEU A 315 -3.12 4.31 5.35
C LEU A 315 -3.20 5.81 5.68
N LYS A 316 -2.44 6.28 6.68
CA LYS A 316 -2.35 7.72 7.00
C LYS A 316 -1.87 8.53 5.81
N GLN A 317 -0.77 8.11 5.17
CA GLN A 317 -0.19 8.81 4.02
C GLN A 317 -1.09 8.80 2.78
N HIS A 318 -2.02 7.83 2.69
CA HIS A 318 -3.04 7.78 1.65
C HIS A 318 -4.32 8.56 1.98
N GLY A 319 -4.36 9.27 3.12
CA GLY A 319 -5.46 10.15 3.48
C GLY A 319 -6.54 9.48 4.31
N TRP A 320 -6.18 8.54 5.19
CA TRP A 320 -7.09 8.03 6.21
C TRP A 320 -7.59 9.15 7.13
N GLU A 321 -8.90 9.27 7.28
CA GLU A 321 -9.56 10.24 8.13
C GLU A 321 -9.92 9.60 9.49
N THR A 322 -9.21 9.98 10.54
CA THR A 322 -9.44 9.46 11.90
C THR A 322 -10.86 9.74 12.38
N GLY A 323 -11.51 8.71 12.94
CA GLY A 323 -12.87 8.81 13.47
C GLY A 323 -13.98 8.86 12.42
N ARG A 324 -13.65 8.82 11.12
CA ARG A 324 -14.63 8.77 10.04
C ARG A 324 -14.99 7.32 9.68
N PRO A 325 -16.26 7.02 9.35
CA PRO A 325 -16.65 5.68 8.99
C PRO A 325 -16.01 5.24 7.66
N VAL A 326 -15.89 3.93 7.46
CA VAL A 326 -15.44 3.36 6.19
C VAL A 326 -16.58 3.38 5.19
N VAL A 327 -17.75 2.88 5.60
CA VAL A 327 -18.95 2.79 4.77
C VAL A 327 -20.18 3.24 5.54
N TRP A 328 -21.22 3.67 4.81
CA TRP A 328 -22.60 3.75 5.29
C TRP A 328 -23.48 2.74 4.56
N ASN A 329 -24.48 2.23 5.27
CA ASN A 329 -25.50 1.36 4.71
C ASN A 329 -26.58 2.17 3.98
N ILE A 330 -27.04 1.62 2.86
CA ILE A 330 -28.16 2.16 2.07
C ILE A 330 -29.40 1.38 2.47
N ALA A 331 -30.52 2.07 2.67
CA ALA A 331 -31.78 1.44 3.02
C ALA A 331 -32.19 0.36 1.99
N PRO A 332 -32.75 -0.78 2.42
CA PRO A 332 -33.03 -1.91 1.53
C PRO A 332 -34.27 -1.69 0.66
N ASP A 333 -34.94 -0.53 0.74
CA ASP A 333 -36.13 -0.23 -0.05
C ASP A 333 -35.81 -0.09 -1.55
N THR A 334 -36.78 -0.42 -2.40
CA THR A 334 -36.62 -0.42 -3.85
C THR A 334 -36.17 0.93 -4.41
N GLY A 335 -36.60 2.04 -3.81
CA GLY A 335 -36.23 3.39 -4.24
C GLY A 335 -34.75 3.65 -4.04
N SER A 336 -34.26 3.44 -2.81
CA SER A 336 -32.85 3.61 -2.46
C SER A 336 -31.93 2.70 -3.27
N GLN A 337 -32.30 1.43 -3.43
CA GLN A 337 -31.52 0.47 -4.22
C GLN A 337 -31.48 0.84 -5.72
N GLY A 338 -32.57 1.40 -6.26
CA GLY A 338 -32.63 1.89 -7.64
C GLY A 338 -31.70 3.09 -7.89
N VAL A 339 -31.65 4.03 -6.94
CA VAL A 339 -30.70 5.17 -7.01
C VAL A 339 -29.26 4.67 -6.92
N ALA A 340 -28.97 3.74 -6.00
CA ALA A 340 -27.65 3.16 -5.86
C ALA A 340 -27.20 2.45 -7.16
N GLN A 341 -28.07 1.62 -7.75
CA GLN A 341 -27.79 0.96 -9.02
C GLN A 341 -27.48 1.96 -10.15
N ALA A 342 -28.22 3.06 -10.24
CA ALA A 342 -28.00 4.07 -11.27
C ALA A 342 -26.69 4.87 -11.06
N ALA A 343 -26.26 5.05 -9.81
CA ALA A 343 -25.05 5.79 -9.44
C ALA A 343 -23.78 4.92 -9.37
N ALA A 344 -23.90 3.59 -9.40
CA ALA A 344 -22.77 2.66 -9.38
C ALA A 344 -22.03 2.67 -10.74
N ASP A 345 -20.82 3.24 -10.76
CA ASP A 345 -20.01 3.40 -11.97
C ASP A 345 -18.65 2.68 -11.91
N GLY A 346 -18.38 1.99 -10.79
CA GLY A 346 -17.15 1.24 -10.55
C GLY A 346 -15.93 2.08 -10.20
N ARG A 347 -16.07 3.41 -10.03
CA ARG A 347 -14.95 4.28 -9.64
C ARG A 347 -14.74 4.26 -8.12
N PRO A 348 -13.51 3.99 -7.64
CA PRO A 348 -13.25 3.93 -6.21
C PRO A 348 -13.18 5.30 -5.53
N GLU A 349 -12.81 6.36 -6.27
CA GLU A 349 -12.77 7.72 -5.73
C GLU A 349 -14.18 8.18 -5.31
N PRO A 350 -14.36 8.70 -4.08
CA PRO A 350 -15.60 9.34 -3.66
C PRO A 350 -15.82 10.61 -4.49
N HIS A 351 -16.91 10.66 -5.25
CA HIS A 351 -17.16 11.74 -6.21
C HIS A 351 -18.63 12.17 -6.26
N TRP A 352 -19.55 11.36 -5.72
CA TRP A 352 -20.91 11.80 -5.44
C TRP A 352 -20.93 12.62 -4.16
N VAL A 353 -21.69 13.70 -4.14
CA VAL A 353 -21.97 14.42 -2.89
C VAL A 353 -23.21 13.80 -2.26
N LEU A 354 -23.19 13.46 -0.96
CA LEU A 354 -24.30 12.78 -0.28
C LEU A 354 -25.67 13.45 -0.56
N SER A 355 -25.76 14.77 -0.47
CA SER A 355 -26.99 15.52 -0.74
C SER A 355 -27.54 15.38 -2.17
N GLN A 356 -26.72 15.00 -3.16
CA GLN A 356 -27.19 14.69 -4.50
C GLN A 356 -27.91 13.33 -4.52
N LEU A 357 -27.34 12.33 -3.88
CA LEU A 357 -27.93 10.99 -3.76
C LEU A 357 -29.24 11.04 -2.96
N LEU A 358 -29.26 11.77 -1.85
CA LEU A 358 -30.47 11.96 -1.03
C LEU A 358 -31.59 12.66 -1.81
N ARG A 359 -31.26 13.71 -2.60
CA ARG A 359 -32.24 14.38 -3.48
C ARG A 359 -32.76 13.49 -4.59
N ALA A 360 -31.97 12.50 -5.03
CA ALA A 360 -32.40 11.50 -5.99
C ALA A 360 -33.31 10.42 -5.36
N GLY A 361 -33.51 10.45 -4.03
CA GLY A 361 -34.40 9.55 -3.31
C GLY A 361 -33.70 8.43 -2.54
N LEU A 362 -32.35 8.44 -2.46
CA LEU A 362 -31.62 7.48 -1.65
C LEU A 362 -31.81 7.77 -0.15
N VAL A 363 -32.04 6.74 0.65
CA VAL A 363 -32.10 6.80 2.11
C VAL A 363 -30.95 6.00 2.71
N LEU A 364 -30.32 6.54 3.76
CA LEU A 364 -29.31 5.82 4.55
C LEU A 364 -29.99 4.95 5.61
N ASP A 365 -29.43 3.76 5.84
CA ASP A 365 -29.76 2.90 6.99
C ASP A 365 -28.74 3.13 8.11
N GLU A 366 -28.63 4.40 8.54
CA GLU A 366 -27.64 4.87 9.50
C GLU A 366 -28.29 5.88 10.47
N PRO A 367 -29.00 5.40 11.51
CA PRO A 367 -29.80 6.27 12.38
C PRO A 367 -28.97 7.25 13.21
N SER A 368 -27.69 6.96 13.42
CA SER A 368 -26.74 7.83 14.13
C SER A 368 -26.18 8.96 13.27
N VAL A 369 -26.39 8.92 11.95
CA VAL A 369 -25.85 9.92 11.03
C VAL A 369 -26.74 11.15 10.99
N ASN A 370 -26.18 12.29 11.38
CA ASN A 370 -26.82 13.58 11.17
C ASN A 370 -26.66 14.01 9.70
N ILE A 371 -27.71 13.80 8.92
CA ILE A 371 -27.75 14.10 7.49
C ILE A 371 -27.43 15.58 7.18
N ALA A 372 -27.84 16.51 8.04
CA ALA A 372 -27.60 17.93 7.79
C ALA A 372 -26.12 18.28 7.85
N SER A 373 -25.36 17.70 8.79
CA SER A 373 -23.91 17.90 8.88
C SER A 373 -23.13 17.13 7.82
N GLU A 374 -23.67 16.01 7.33
CA GLU A 374 -23.01 15.13 6.36
C GLU A 374 -23.41 15.41 4.90
N ALA A 375 -24.28 16.38 4.65
CA ALA A 375 -24.87 16.65 3.34
C ALA A 375 -23.81 16.89 2.23
N SER A 376 -22.65 17.45 2.57
CA SER A 376 -21.55 17.72 1.64
C SER A 376 -20.53 16.58 1.54
N THR A 377 -20.69 15.49 2.29
CA THR A 377 -19.71 14.40 2.37
C THR A 377 -19.59 13.69 1.01
N PRO A 378 -18.38 13.61 0.44
CA PRO A 378 -18.13 12.81 -0.75
C PRO A 378 -18.29 11.32 -0.47
N ALA A 379 -18.92 10.61 -1.40
CA ALA A 379 -19.13 9.17 -1.36
C ALA A 379 -18.98 8.54 -2.75
N THR A 380 -18.77 7.24 -2.79
CA THR A 380 -18.92 6.40 -3.98
C THR A 380 -19.94 5.29 -3.71
N VAL A 381 -20.66 4.85 -4.73
CA VAL A 381 -21.54 3.69 -4.60
C VAL A 381 -20.75 2.42 -4.87
N VAL A 382 -20.71 1.56 -3.87
CA VAL A 382 -19.99 0.29 -3.88
C VAL A 382 -20.95 -0.82 -4.30
N ASP A 383 -20.75 -1.41 -5.46
CA ASP A 383 -21.53 -2.55 -5.96
C ASP A 383 -20.92 -3.90 -5.56
N LEU A 384 -21.75 -4.80 -5.05
CA LEU A 384 -21.36 -6.11 -4.54
C LEU A 384 -22.21 -7.22 -5.17
N PRO A 385 -22.04 -7.47 -6.49
CA PRO A 385 -22.87 -8.43 -7.20
C PRO A 385 -22.62 -9.87 -6.74
N THR A 386 -23.69 -10.65 -6.67
CA THR A 386 -23.66 -12.10 -6.48
C THR A 386 -24.61 -12.76 -7.47
N PRO A 387 -24.14 -13.70 -8.33
CA PRO A 387 -25.01 -14.35 -9.30
C PRO A 387 -26.24 -15.00 -8.65
N GLY A 388 -27.41 -14.78 -9.24
CA GLY A 388 -28.68 -15.29 -8.74
C GLY A 388 -29.23 -14.55 -7.51
N ARG A 389 -28.66 -13.39 -7.15
CA ARG A 389 -29.15 -12.52 -6.07
C ARG A 389 -29.19 -11.07 -6.55
N ALA A 390 -30.00 -10.24 -5.88
CA ALA A 390 -29.92 -8.80 -6.05
C ALA A 390 -28.52 -8.31 -5.64
N THR A 391 -27.98 -7.33 -6.38
CA THR A 391 -26.72 -6.69 -6.02
C THR A 391 -26.87 -5.97 -4.69
N GLU A 392 -25.90 -6.15 -3.79
CA GLU A 392 -25.83 -5.36 -2.57
C GLU A 392 -25.09 -4.06 -2.85
N TYR A 393 -25.56 -2.95 -2.27
CA TYR A 393 -24.93 -1.64 -2.40
C TYR A 393 -24.56 -1.07 -1.03
N LYS A 394 -23.46 -0.33 -0.99
CA LYS A 394 -23.04 0.50 0.16
C LYS A 394 -22.58 1.87 -0.33
N LEU A 395 -22.57 2.86 0.55
CA LEU A 395 -21.83 4.10 0.30
C LEU A 395 -20.43 3.99 0.89
N GLY A 396 -19.42 3.93 0.02
CA GLY A 396 -18.02 4.00 0.39
C GLY A 396 -17.58 5.45 0.59
N LEU A 397 -16.92 5.72 1.72
CA LEU A 397 -16.41 7.06 2.06
C LEU A 397 -14.90 7.14 1.76
N GLN A 398 -14.27 8.25 2.17
CA GLN A 398 -12.83 8.45 2.03
C GLN A 398 -12.03 7.26 2.61
N ASN A 399 -12.37 6.78 3.79
CA ASN A 399 -11.67 5.63 4.38
C ASN A 399 -11.86 4.32 3.59
N PHE A 400 -13.01 4.11 2.94
CA PHE A 400 -13.16 2.99 2.01
C PHE A 400 -12.25 3.14 0.80
N TYR A 401 -12.17 4.35 0.24
CA TYR A 401 -11.26 4.64 -0.86
C TYR A 401 -9.80 4.39 -0.48
N VAL A 402 -9.38 4.80 0.72
CA VAL A 402 -8.03 4.53 1.24
C VAL A 402 -7.73 3.03 1.28
N LEU A 403 -8.68 2.18 1.69
CA LEU A 403 -8.49 0.72 1.62
C LEU A 403 -8.33 0.21 0.18
N THR A 404 -9.02 0.82 -0.80
CA THR A 404 -8.82 0.48 -2.22
C THR A 404 -7.45 0.92 -2.77
N ARG A 405 -6.74 1.81 -2.08
CA ARG A 405 -5.36 2.18 -2.45
C ARG A 405 -4.40 1.04 -2.20
N TYR A 406 -4.65 0.25 -1.15
CA TYR A 406 -3.88 -0.95 -0.82
C TYR A 406 -4.07 -2.05 -1.88
N ASN A 407 -5.32 -2.27 -2.31
CA ASN A 407 -5.66 -3.11 -3.45
C ASN A 407 -6.94 -2.58 -4.13
N ARG A 408 -6.85 -2.29 -5.43
CA ARG A 408 -7.91 -1.63 -6.23
C ARG A 408 -9.12 -2.55 -6.50
N SER A 409 -9.86 -2.88 -5.45
CA SER A 409 -11.03 -3.75 -5.48
C SER A 409 -12.00 -3.42 -4.36
N PHE A 410 -13.28 -3.24 -4.70
CA PHE A 410 -14.37 -3.06 -3.73
C PHE A 410 -14.54 -4.27 -2.80
N PHE A 411 -14.41 -5.47 -3.37
CA PHE A 411 -14.54 -6.70 -2.62
C PHE A 411 -13.40 -6.81 -1.59
N TYR A 412 -12.19 -6.45 -1.99
CA TYR A 412 -11.05 -6.41 -1.09
C TYR A 412 -11.28 -5.44 0.07
N ALA A 413 -11.58 -4.18 -0.25
CA ALA A 413 -11.72 -3.13 0.76
C ALA A 413 -12.82 -3.47 1.78
N LEU A 414 -13.96 -3.99 1.30
CA LEU A 414 -15.04 -4.39 2.19
C LEU A 414 -14.71 -5.65 3.00
N ALA A 415 -14.00 -6.63 2.43
CA ALA A 415 -13.59 -7.83 3.16
C ALA A 415 -12.57 -7.51 4.26
N VAL A 416 -11.61 -6.61 4.00
CA VAL A 416 -10.68 -6.07 5.01
C VAL A 416 -11.46 -5.44 6.16
N TYR A 417 -12.37 -4.51 5.83
CA TYR A 417 -13.17 -3.81 6.83
C TYR A 417 -13.97 -4.81 7.69
N GLN A 418 -14.73 -5.69 7.05
CA GLN A 418 -15.59 -6.63 7.77
C GLN A 418 -14.81 -7.70 8.56
N LEU A 419 -13.64 -8.13 8.09
CA LEU A 419 -12.78 -9.02 8.87
C LEU A 419 -12.31 -8.32 10.15
N GLY A 420 -11.86 -7.07 10.04
CA GLY A 420 -11.46 -6.25 11.19
C GLY A 420 -12.58 -6.11 12.22
N GLU A 421 -13.77 -5.71 11.77
CA GLU A 421 -14.98 -5.58 12.60
C GLU A 421 -15.33 -6.91 13.28
N ARG A 422 -15.22 -8.03 12.56
CA ARG A 422 -15.53 -9.35 13.13
C ARG A 422 -14.54 -9.76 14.22
N VAL A 423 -13.26 -9.46 14.04
CA VAL A 423 -12.23 -9.70 15.07
C VAL A 423 -12.44 -8.79 16.27
N LYS A 424 -12.72 -7.50 16.06
CA LYS A 424 -13.04 -6.53 17.13
C LYS A 424 -14.21 -7.01 17.98
N ALA A 425 -15.32 -7.37 17.34
CA ALA A 425 -16.51 -7.86 18.04
C ALA A 425 -16.21 -9.10 18.90
N GLN A 426 -15.34 -10.01 18.44
CA GLN A 426 -14.94 -11.18 19.23
C GLN A 426 -13.99 -10.80 20.39
N MET A 427 -13.11 -9.81 20.18
CA MET A 427 -12.26 -9.27 21.23
C MET A 427 -13.11 -8.64 22.35
N GLU A 428 -14.11 -7.83 22.01
CA GLU A 428 -15.07 -7.21 22.94
C GLU A 428 -15.92 -8.26 23.66
N ALA A 429 -16.49 -9.22 22.94
CA ALA A 429 -17.29 -10.29 23.54
C ALA A 429 -16.50 -11.15 24.54
N SER A 430 -15.18 -11.25 24.35
CA SER A 430 -14.28 -11.95 25.28
C SER A 430 -13.82 -11.09 26.47
N GLY A 431 -14.24 -9.83 26.55
CA GLY A 431 -13.78 -8.86 27.57
C GLY A 431 -12.33 -8.40 27.39
N ALA A 432 -11.69 -8.72 26.25
CA ALA A 432 -10.30 -8.35 25.97
C ALA A 432 -10.16 -6.89 25.52
N LEU A 433 -11.24 -6.27 25.06
CA LEU A 433 -11.37 -4.84 24.83
C LEU A 433 -12.50 -4.31 25.70
N THR A 434 -12.28 -3.19 26.38
CA THR A 434 -13.37 -2.39 26.92
C THR A 434 -14.07 -1.68 25.75
N PRO A 435 -15.41 -1.76 25.62
CA PRO A 435 -16.13 -1.07 24.57
C PRO A 435 -15.79 0.42 24.57
N SER A 436 -15.49 1.00 23.41
CA SER A 436 -15.26 2.45 23.31
C SER A 436 -16.58 3.21 23.54
N PRO A 437 -16.57 4.40 24.16
CA PRO A 437 -17.76 5.25 24.27
C PRO A 437 -18.42 5.56 22.91
N ALA A 438 -17.63 5.56 21.82
CA ALA A 438 -18.13 5.76 20.45
C ALA A 438 -18.94 4.56 19.94
N ASP A 439 -18.60 3.33 20.34
CA ASP A 439 -19.29 2.09 19.94
C ASP A 439 -20.59 1.87 20.74
N ALA A 440 -20.67 2.41 21.96
CA ALA A 440 -21.90 2.41 22.75
C ALA A 440 -23.02 3.28 22.14
N ALA A 441 -22.66 4.24 21.28
CA ALA A 441 -23.59 5.14 20.61
C ALA A 441 -24.09 4.63 19.25
N THR A 442 -23.42 3.65 18.64
CA THR A 442 -23.73 3.17 17.28
C THR A 442 -24.59 1.92 17.23
N GLY A 443 -24.82 1.23 18.35
CA GLY A 443 -25.85 0.20 18.46
C GLY A 443 -25.86 -0.82 17.31
N SER A 444 -24.69 -1.32 16.90
CA SER A 444 -24.62 -2.41 15.92
C SER A 444 -25.20 -3.68 16.57
N PRO A 445 -26.27 -4.28 16.04
CA PRO A 445 -26.77 -5.54 16.58
C PRO A 445 -25.71 -6.60 16.29
N ALA A 446 -25.27 -7.29 17.34
CA ALA A 446 -24.52 -8.52 17.20
C ALA A 446 -25.31 -9.44 16.24
N ALA A 447 -24.73 -9.74 15.08
CA ALA A 447 -25.31 -10.71 14.16
C ALA A 447 -25.47 -12.03 14.92
N GLN A 448 -26.72 -12.39 15.22
CA GLN A 448 -27.05 -13.69 15.77
C GLN A 448 -26.54 -14.77 14.80
N PRO A 449 -25.92 -15.86 15.30
CA PRO A 449 -25.61 -16.98 14.44
C PRO A 449 -26.91 -17.55 13.86
N PRO A 450 -26.91 -18.06 12.62
CA PRO A 450 -28.08 -18.73 12.07
C PRO A 450 -28.41 -19.93 12.97
N SER A 451 -29.65 -19.97 13.44
CA SER A 451 -30.24 -21.15 14.07
C SER A 451 -30.20 -22.34 13.12
N GLU A 452 -29.84 -23.51 13.67
CA GLU A 452 -29.66 -24.80 12.99
C GLU A 452 -30.80 -25.22 12.05
#